data_AF-A0A2P4QM34-F1
#
_entry.id   AF-A0A2P4QM34-F1
#
_cell.length_a   1.000
_cell.length_b   1.000
_cell.length_c   1.000
_cell.angle_alpha   90.00
_cell.angle_beta   90.00
_cell.angle_gamma   90.00
#
_symmetry.space_group_name_H-M   'P 1'
#
loop_
_entity.id
_entity.type
_entity.pdbx_description
1 polymer ?
#
loop_
_entity_poly.entity_id
_entity_poly.type
_entity_poly.pdbx_seq_one_letter_code
_entity_poly.pdbx_strand_id
1 'polypeptide(L)'
;NNFMMVMELKDSSLRQYLNNNFISMNWEEKLYRLFCIASGLKDIHNQGLIHHDFHCGNILSTFHNACITDLGLCQPANAKSSQNNNKKIYGVLPYVAPEVLKGKEYTQASDIYGYGIIAY
;
A
#
# COMPACT_ATOMS: atom_id res chain seq x y z
N ASN A 1 -12.77 -15.76 -20.59
CA ASN A 1 -12.35 -14.35 -20.76
C ASN A 1 -10.97 -14.17 -20.16
N ASN A 2 -9.96 -14.00 -21.01
CA ASN A 2 -8.60 -13.68 -20.56
C ASN A 2 -8.38 -12.20 -20.83
N PHE A 3 -8.68 -11.37 -19.83
CA PHE A 3 -8.32 -9.96 -19.87
C PHE A 3 -6.86 -9.81 -19.45
N MET A 4 -6.12 -8.95 -20.15
CA MET A 4 -4.74 -8.58 -19.83
C MET A 4 -4.67 -7.07 -19.64
N MET A 5 -4.00 -6.65 -18.57
CA MET A 5 -3.68 -5.25 -18.32
C MET A 5 -2.23 -5.00 -18.73
N VAL A 6 -1.99 -3.95 -19.53
CA VAL A 6 -0.65 -3.51 -19.91
C VAL A 6 -0.37 -2.20 -19.20
N MET A 7 0.75 -2.12 -18.50
CA MET A 7 1.16 -0.96 -17.70
C MET A 7 2.66 -0.70 -17.86
N GLU A 8 3.11 0.48 -17.41
CA GLU A 8 4.51 0.85 -17.44
C GLU A 8 5.36 -0.11 -16.58
N LEU A 9 6.48 -0.59 -17.13
CA LEU A 9 7.43 -1.43 -16.41
C LEU A 9 8.29 -0.56 -15.47
N LYS A 10 8.45 -1.01 -14.22
CA LYS A 10 9.35 -0.43 -13.22
C LYS A 10 10.37 -1.48 -12.77
N ASP A 11 11.50 -1.02 -12.22
CA ASP A 11 12.67 -1.87 -11.94
C ASP A 11 12.39 -3.01 -10.95
N SER A 12 11.73 -2.71 -9.84
CA SER A 12 11.48 -3.68 -8.76
C SER A 12 10.40 -3.23 -7.78
N SER A 13 10.01 -4.09 -6.84
CA SER A 13 9.25 -3.67 -5.66
C SER A 13 10.12 -2.86 -4.69
N LEU A 14 9.50 -2.00 -3.88
CA LEU A 14 10.19 -1.26 -2.81
C LEU A 14 10.87 -2.22 -1.85
N ARG A 15 10.25 -3.37 -1.51
CA ARG A 15 10.88 -4.42 -0.69
C ARG A 15 12.22 -4.85 -1.26
N GLN A 16 12.26 -5.22 -2.53
CA GLN A 16 13.48 -5.67 -3.20
C GLN A 16 14.49 -4.53 -3.32
N TYR A 17 14.05 -3.33 -3.64
CA TYR A 17 14.91 -2.15 -3.72
C TYR A 17 15.59 -1.85 -2.39
N LEU A 18 14.84 -1.84 -1.28
CA LEU A 18 15.38 -1.58 0.05
C LEU A 18 16.33 -2.69 0.50
N ASN A 19 16.02 -3.96 0.25
CA ASN A 19 16.94 -5.06 0.56
C ASN A 19 18.34 -4.88 -0.06
N ASN A 20 18.40 -4.29 -1.25
CA ASN A 20 19.66 -4.09 -1.98
C ASN A 20 20.34 -2.76 -1.67
N ASN A 21 19.59 -1.71 -1.32
CA ASN A 21 20.09 -0.33 -1.31
C ASN A 21 19.89 0.41 0.03
N PHE A 22 19.25 -0.17 1.04
CA PHE A 22 18.88 0.58 2.25
C PHE A 22 20.07 1.20 2.99
N ILE A 23 21.22 0.50 3.01
CA ILE A 23 22.45 0.98 3.67
C ILE A 23 23.09 2.11 2.86
N SER A 24 23.07 2.05 1.53
CA SER A 24 23.68 3.07 0.67
C SER A 24 22.81 4.31 0.49
N MET A 25 21.50 4.20 0.72
CA MET A 25 20.58 5.34 0.64
C MET A 25 20.82 6.36 1.74
N ASN A 26 20.94 7.62 1.36
CA ASN A 26 20.98 8.72 2.32
C ASN A 26 19.57 9.03 2.88
N TRP A 27 19.52 9.82 3.95
CA TRP A 27 18.25 10.12 4.64
C TRP A 27 17.29 10.97 3.78
N GLU A 28 17.81 11.84 2.91
CA GLU A 28 17.02 12.68 2.02
C GLU A 28 16.29 11.82 0.98
N GLU A 29 16.97 10.83 0.40
CA GLU A 29 16.38 9.86 -0.53
C GLU A 29 15.28 9.03 0.14
N LYS A 30 15.48 8.63 1.40
CA LYS A 30 14.48 7.91 2.20
C LYS A 30 13.24 8.77 2.42
N LEU A 31 13.43 10.02 2.86
CA LEU A 31 12.32 10.95 3.07
C LEU A 31 11.59 11.30 1.78
N TYR A 32 12.32 11.54 0.69
CA TYR A 32 11.71 11.83 -0.61
C TYR A 32 10.85 10.67 -1.10
N ARG A 33 11.29 9.43 -0.90
CA ARG A 33 10.48 8.25 -1.24
C ARG A 33 9.24 8.13 -0.37
N LEU A 34 9.36 8.35 0.94
CA LEU A 34 8.19 8.39 1.83
C LEU A 34 7.20 9.47 1.40
N PHE A 35 7.68 10.64 1.00
CA PHE A 35 6.86 11.70 0.44
C PHE A 35 6.11 11.25 -0.84
N CYS A 36 6.80 10.62 -1.80
CA CYS A 36 6.15 10.10 -3.01
C CYS A 36 5.07 9.05 -2.69
N ILE A 37 5.36 8.13 -1.77
CA ILE A 37 4.43 7.10 -1.31
C ILE A 37 3.21 7.73 -0.63
N ALA A 38 3.42 8.70 0.25
CA ALA A 38 2.34 9.43 0.91
C ALA A 38 1.48 10.21 -0.08
N SER A 39 2.09 10.83 -1.10
CA SER A 39 1.37 11.53 -2.16
C SER A 39 0.46 10.57 -2.94
N GLY A 40 0.98 9.42 -3.37
CA GLY A 40 0.17 8.42 -4.07
C GLY A 40 -0.96 7.87 -3.19
N LEU A 41 -0.71 7.64 -1.90
CA LEU A 41 -1.72 7.13 -0.99
C LEU A 41 -2.82 8.17 -0.75
N LYS A 42 -2.44 9.45 -0.63
CA LYS A 42 -3.36 10.58 -0.58
C LYS A 42 -4.24 10.64 -1.82
N ASP A 43 -3.70 10.38 -3.01
CA ASP A 43 -4.49 10.38 -4.24
C ASP A 43 -5.56 9.27 -4.23
N ILE A 44 -5.22 8.06 -3.79
CA ILE A 44 -6.18 6.95 -3.60
C ILE A 44 -7.27 7.37 -2.59
N HIS A 45 -6.86 7.93 -1.45
CA HIS A 45 -7.79 8.34 -0.39
C HIS A 45 -8.70 9.50 -0.81
N ASN A 46 -8.21 10.44 -1.62
CA ASN A 46 -9.02 11.53 -2.18
C ASN A 46 -10.09 11.05 -3.15
N GLN A 47 -9.91 9.89 -3.79
CA GLN A 47 -10.95 9.22 -4.57
C GLN A 47 -11.97 8.46 -3.69
N GLY A 48 -11.85 8.58 -2.36
CA GLY A 48 -12.71 7.87 -1.41
C GLY A 48 -12.44 6.37 -1.35
N LEU A 49 -11.26 5.91 -1.79
CA LEU A 49 -10.87 4.51 -1.81
C LEU A 49 -9.98 4.16 -0.61
N ILE A 50 -9.95 2.86 -0.28
CA ILE A 50 -9.02 2.20 0.65
C ILE A 50 -8.28 1.13 -0.16
N HIS A 51 -6.99 0.96 0.04
CA HIS A 51 -6.18 0.00 -0.70
C HIS A 51 -6.33 -1.45 -0.21
N HIS A 52 -6.48 -1.68 1.11
CA HIS A 52 -6.62 -2.98 1.78
C HIS A 52 -5.40 -3.91 1.80
N ASP A 53 -4.42 -3.70 0.91
CA ASP A 53 -3.20 -4.51 0.80
C ASP A 53 -1.96 -3.61 0.64
N PHE A 54 -1.89 -2.57 1.47
CA PHE A 54 -0.85 -1.56 1.39
C PHE A 54 0.44 -2.02 2.10
N HIS A 55 1.45 -2.42 1.34
CA HIS A 55 2.76 -2.82 1.85
C HIS A 55 3.89 -2.58 0.83
N CYS A 56 5.15 -2.66 1.26
CA CYS A 56 6.32 -2.40 0.37
C CYS A 56 6.49 -3.38 -0.81
N GLY A 57 5.68 -4.44 -0.89
CA GLY A 57 5.63 -5.34 -2.05
C GLY A 57 4.73 -4.81 -3.17
N ASN A 58 3.68 -4.07 -2.81
CA ASN A 58 2.75 -3.40 -3.71
C ASN A 58 3.14 -1.94 -3.96
N ILE A 59 4.42 -1.61 -3.77
CA ILE A 59 5.01 -0.33 -4.17
C ILE A 59 6.10 -0.66 -5.17
N LEU A 60 5.99 -0.14 -6.38
CA LEU A 60 7.03 -0.22 -7.39
C LEU A 60 8.05 0.90 -7.14
N SER A 61 9.33 0.58 -7.25
CA SER A 61 10.44 1.48 -6.98
C SER A 61 11.35 1.58 -8.19
N THR A 62 11.74 2.81 -8.50
CA THR A 62 12.84 3.15 -9.43
C THR A 62 13.95 3.81 -8.65
N PHE A 63 15.08 4.13 -9.29
CA PHE A 63 16.19 4.86 -8.65
C PHE A 63 15.76 6.22 -8.04
N HIS A 64 14.76 6.90 -8.62
CA HIS A 64 14.34 8.24 -8.17
C HIS A 64 12.93 8.32 -7.60
N ASN A 65 12.10 7.28 -7.72
CA ASN A 65 10.68 7.39 -7.38
C ASN A 65 10.08 6.10 -6.83
N ALA A 66 8.91 6.21 -6.20
CA ALA A 66 8.09 5.10 -5.73
C ALA A 66 6.62 5.33 -6.13
N CYS A 67 5.95 4.28 -6.60
CA CYS A 67 4.55 4.33 -7.05
C CYS A 67 3.77 3.16 -6.46
N ILE A 68 2.54 3.41 -6.02
CA ILE A 68 1.65 2.38 -5.49
C ILE A 68 1.08 1.57 -6.67
N THR A 69 0.95 0.25 -6.49
CA THR A 69 0.40 -0.67 -7.49
C THR A 69 -0.57 -1.67 -6.83
N ASP A 70 -1.10 -2.61 -7.61
CA ASP A 70 -2.05 -3.64 -7.18
C ASP A 70 -3.32 -3.09 -6.52
N LEU A 71 -4.09 -2.37 -7.32
CA LEU A 71 -5.37 -1.80 -6.91
C LEU A 71 -6.52 -2.84 -6.94
N GLY A 72 -6.22 -4.13 -7.10
CA GLY A 72 -7.24 -5.19 -7.28
C GLY A 72 -8.14 -5.39 -6.05
N LEU A 73 -7.69 -4.97 -4.88
CA LEU A 73 -8.44 -5.01 -3.62
C LEU A 73 -8.98 -3.65 -3.18
N CYS A 74 -8.76 -2.60 -3.97
CA CYS A 74 -9.24 -1.26 -3.63
C CYS A 74 -10.77 -1.22 -3.55
N GLN A 75 -11.30 -0.61 -2.50
CA GLN A 75 -12.75 -0.47 -2.31
C GLN A 75 -13.13 0.92 -1.79
N PRO A 76 -14.36 1.40 -2.07
CA PRO A 76 -14.86 2.64 -1.48
C PRO A 76 -14.86 2.58 0.05
N ALA A 77 -14.41 3.65 0.70
CA ALA A 77 -14.35 3.75 2.16
C ALA A 77 -15.74 3.74 2.83
N ASN A 78 -16.80 4.00 2.07
CA ASN A 78 -18.19 3.94 2.51
C ASN A 78 -18.90 2.65 2.08
N ALA A 79 -18.20 1.71 1.43
CA ALA A 79 -18.78 0.44 1.07
C ALA A 79 -19.16 -0.31 2.36
N LYS A 80 -20.45 -0.60 2.52
CA LYS A 80 -20.90 -1.45 3.63
C LYS A 80 -20.33 -2.84 3.35
N SER A 81 -19.50 -3.34 4.25
CA SER A 81 -19.15 -4.75 4.24
C SER A 81 -20.46 -5.54 4.29
N SER A 82 -20.66 -6.41 3.30
CA SER A 82 -21.78 -7.36 3.35
C SER A 82 -21.69 -8.07 4.70
N GLN A 83 -22.76 -8.03 5.50
CA GLN A 83 -22.90 -8.59 6.86
C GLN A 83 -22.79 -10.12 6.88
N ASN A 84 -21.74 -10.67 6.30
CA ASN A 84 -21.41 -12.07 6.36
C ASN A 84 -20.49 -12.27 7.56
N ASN A 85 -20.85 -13.23 8.41
CA ASN A 85 -20.20 -13.54 9.68
C ASN A 85 -18.70 -13.94 9.58
N ASN A 86 -18.11 -13.91 8.39
CA ASN A 86 -16.69 -14.19 8.13
C ASN A 86 -16.04 -12.99 7.43
N LYS A 87 -15.67 -11.94 8.19
CA LYS A 87 -14.85 -10.85 7.64
C LYS A 87 -13.48 -11.41 7.24
N LYS A 88 -13.24 -11.48 5.93
CA LYS A 88 -11.94 -11.87 5.40
C LYS A 88 -10.94 -10.75 5.66
N ILE A 89 -9.82 -11.09 6.29
CA ILE A 89 -8.67 -10.18 6.43
C ILE A 89 -7.86 -10.27 5.14
N TYR A 90 -7.65 -9.14 4.51
CA TYR A 90 -6.73 -8.93 3.39
C TYR A 90 -5.45 -8.28 3.94
N GLY A 91 -4.40 -8.21 3.13
CA GLY A 91 -3.14 -7.61 3.58
C GLY A 91 -2.08 -8.60 4.03
N VAL A 92 -0.84 -8.12 4.02
CA VAL A 92 0.32 -8.81 4.59
C VAL A 92 0.46 -8.46 6.06
N LEU A 93 0.42 -9.47 6.96
CA LEU A 93 0.18 -9.31 8.42
C LEU A 93 0.92 -8.16 9.12
N PRO A 94 2.23 -7.90 8.91
CA PRO A 94 2.92 -6.78 9.55
C PRO A 94 2.35 -5.40 9.19
N TYR A 95 1.66 -5.26 8.06
CA TYR A 95 1.09 -4.01 7.55
C TYR A 95 -0.42 -3.89 7.83
N VAL A 96 -1.05 -4.92 8.40
CA VAL A 96 -2.48 -4.90 8.71
C VAL A 96 -2.71 -4.20 10.03
N ALA A 97 -3.58 -3.18 10.02
CA ALA A 97 -3.86 -2.37 11.19
C ALA A 97 -4.47 -3.20 12.34
N PRO A 98 -4.12 -2.91 13.61
CA PRO A 98 -4.53 -3.71 14.76
C PRO A 98 -6.06 -3.72 14.96
N GLU A 99 -6.78 -2.67 14.57
CA GLU A 99 -8.23 -2.64 14.59
C GLU A 99 -8.87 -3.62 13.61
N VAL A 100 -8.25 -3.80 12.44
CA VAL A 100 -8.69 -4.75 11.42
C VAL A 100 -8.46 -6.18 11.92
N LEU A 101 -7.30 -6.44 12.54
CA LEU A 101 -7.02 -7.73 13.19
C LEU A 101 -8.01 -8.06 14.32
N LYS A 102 -8.60 -7.03 14.94
CA LYS A 102 -9.69 -7.15 15.94
C LYS A 102 -11.08 -7.25 15.32
N GLY A 103 -11.19 -7.38 14.00
CA GLY A 103 -12.45 -7.55 13.28
C GLY A 103 -13.21 -6.25 13.00
N LYS A 104 -12.62 -5.08 13.24
CA LYS A 104 -13.21 -3.81 12.76
C LYS A 104 -13.06 -3.69 11.25
N GLU A 105 -13.87 -2.81 10.65
CA GLU A 105 -13.78 -2.53 9.22
C GLU A 105 -12.45 -1.89 8.84
N TYR A 106 -12.03 -2.13 7.60
CA TYR A 106 -10.99 -1.34 6.97
C TYR A 106 -11.46 0.12 6.84
N THR A 107 -10.52 1.03 7.02
CA THR A 107 -10.71 2.46 6.79
C THR A 107 -9.48 3.02 6.10
N GLN A 108 -9.54 4.27 5.62
CA GLN A 108 -8.34 4.94 5.14
C GLN A 108 -7.24 4.98 6.21
N ALA A 109 -7.59 5.12 7.49
CA ALA A 109 -6.64 5.06 8.60
C ALA A 109 -5.93 3.69 8.72
N SER A 110 -6.56 2.60 8.27
CA SER A 110 -5.92 1.29 8.24
C SER A 110 -4.81 1.20 7.18
N ASP A 111 -4.92 1.89 6.04
CA ASP A 111 -3.79 2.02 5.10
C ASP A 111 -2.66 2.90 5.69
N ILE A 112 -3.02 3.94 6.47
CA ILE A 112 -2.04 4.80 7.15
C ILE A 112 -1.20 4.01 8.16
N TYR A 113 -1.77 2.99 8.81
CA TYR A 113 -0.98 2.07 9.63
C TYR A 113 0.10 1.37 8.78
N GLY A 114 -0.28 0.80 7.63
CA GLY A 114 0.67 0.17 6.70
C GLY A 114 1.76 1.14 6.23
N TYR A 115 1.42 2.41 5.98
CA TYR A 115 2.38 3.47 5.71
C TYR A 115 3.35 3.69 6.88
N GLY A 116 2.86 3.72 8.12
CA GLY A 116 3.69 3.81 9.32
C GLY A 116 4.69 2.66 9.42
N ILE A 117 4.28 1.44 9.06
CA ILE A 117 5.17 0.26 9.04
C ILE A 117 6.22 0.34 7.93
N ILE A 118 5.92 0.98 6.79
CA ILE A 118 6.91 1.23 5.73
C ILE A 118 7.93 2.29 6.15
N ALA A 119 7.51 3.27 6.96
CA ALA A 119 8.37 4.35 7.44
C ALA A 119 9.32 3.94 8.58
N TYR A 120 9.01 2.85 9.28
CA TYR A 120 9.82 2.27 10.37
C TYR A 120 10.99 1.42 9.83
#